data_AF-A0A2V7LBB9-F1
#
_entry.id   AF-A0A2V7LBB9-F1
#
_cell.length_a   1.000
_cell.length_b   1.000
_cell.length_c   1.000
_cell.angle_alpha   90.00
_cell.angle_beta   90.00
_cell.angle_gamma   90.00
#
_symmetry.space_group_name_H-M   'P 1'
#
loop_
_entity.id
_entity.type
_entity.pdbx_description
1 polymer ?
#
loop_
_entity_poly.entity_id
_entity_poly.type
_entity_poly.pdbx_seq_one_letter_code
_entity_poly.pdbx_strand_id
1 'polypeptide(L)'
;MPSPGDTQAPELAGPPSAGPRSAAELLQDAREQERGGRFAQAMVCYEAAIATAEGGGELAVLAEALRLTTGSPVEARHAFVRALELGGSRRDLNARVHQNLGILANIQGDLEEAVARYQRSLAAYRDCGDEHGCAITYHNLGMLSVDRGMFAAADTYFRESRVLAERTGDAYLQGLCLVNRAEMDVARQRFEDARQDAEASLALFDRLGARGPKADAYRVIGTVYRETGRPALAESRLRAAMDLAATTGSVLGEAEASRELALLYQSMGRNQEALTFLNRAYRLFRRLDARVDLVHVGGKVAELEGAYRAVVREWGRSIESADASTFTHCERVARSAVAVARELGLDDQAETTILLGAYLHDVGKVRVPHELLHKPGPLSAAEIEVMQTHPVWGVELLADVEFPWDLKPIIRWHHERCDGTGYPDRLEGDEIPLSAQIVGIVDTYDLLTRQTSDGRNCTPAQALEQMSRRWWSDRVFEAFIAAVPPRG
;
A
#
# COMPACT_ATOMS: atom_id res chain seq x y z
N MET A 1 -26.21 -25.86 85.15
CA MET A 1 -26.93 -26.08 83.88
C MET A 1 -26.32 -25.15 82.84
N PRO A 2 -25.31 -25.58 82.05
CA PRO A 2 -24.71 -24.77 81.00
C PRO A 2 -25.48 -24.89 79.66
N SER A 3 -25.34 -23.89 78.81
CA SER A 3 -26.00 -23.79 77.49
C SER A 3 -25.48 -24.80 76.45
N PRO A 4 -26.29 -25.18 75.44
CA PRO A 4 -25.84 -26.05 74.35
C PRO A 4 -24.90 -25.30 73.40
N GLY A 5 -23.87 -25.99 72.89
CA GLY A 5 -22.77 -25.40 72.14
C GLY A 5 -22.99 -25.30 70.63
N ASP A 6 -22.15 -24.47 70.01
CA ASP A 6 -22.14 -24.20 68.57
C ASP A 6 -21.66 -25.41 67.74
N THR A 7 -22.52 -25.89 66.84
CA THR A 7 -22.11 -26.79 65.76
C THR A 7 -21.43 -26.01 64.65
N GLN A 8 -20.11 -26.13 64.53
CA GLN A 8 -19.38 -25.68 63.34
C GLN A 8 -19.81 -26.49 62.10
N ALA A 9 -20.18 -25.78 61.03
CA ALA A 9 -20.38 -26.38 59.72
C ALA A 9 -19.01 -26.74 59.08
N PRO A 10 -18.93 -27.80 58.26
CA PRO A 10 -17.68 -28.16 57.60
C PRO A 10 -17.29 -27.10 56.56
N GLU A 11 -16.04 -26.65 56.61
CA GLU A 11 -15.48 -25.81 55.54
C GLU A 11 -15.47 -26.58 54.22
N LEU A 12 -16.19 -26.06 53.22
CA LEU A 12 -16.09 -26.52 51.86
C LEU A 12 -14.70 -26.17 51.34
N ALA A 13 -13.84 -27.18 51.15
CA ALA A 13 -12.59 -27.01 50.43
C ALA A 13 -12.90 -26.39 49.05
N GLY A 14 -12.36 -25.19 48.81
CA GLY A 14 -12.44 -24.55 47.51
C GLY A 14 -11.82 -25.45 46.43
N PRO A 15 -12.19 -25.26 45.14
CA PRO A 15 -11.55 -25.99 44.06
C PRO A 15 -10.03 -25.79 44.15
N PRO A 16 -9.22 -26.85 43.93
CA PRO A 16 -7.77 -26.72 44.03
C PRO A 16 -7.32 -25.61 43.07
N SER A 17 -6.68 -24.58 43.60
CA SER A 17 -6.12 -23.52 42.76
C SER A 17 -5.09 -24.16 41.84
N ALA A 18 -5.41 -24.24 40.56
CA ALA A 18 -4.44 -24.63 39.55
C ALA A 18 -3.21 -23.74 39.74
N GLY A 19 -2.04 -24.36 39.94
CA GLY A 19 -0.79 -23.64 40.11
C GLY A 19 -0.49 -22.77 38.87
N PRO A 20 0.43 -21.79 38.99
CA PRO A 20 0.88 -21.04 37.83
C PRO A 20 1.34 -22.02 36.73
N ARG A 21 0.64 -21.98 35.59
CA ARG A 21 0.93 -22.87 34.45
C ARG A 21 2.32 -22.56 33.92
N SER A 22 3.07 -23.60 33.55
CA SER A 22 4.32 -23.41 32.82
C SER A 22 4.04 -22.88 31.42
N ALA A 23 4.98 -22.14 30.84
CA ALA A 23 4.85 -21.67 29.47
C ALA A 23 4.66 -22.84 28.48
N ALA A 24 5.26 -24.01 28.74
CA ALA A 24 5.17 -25.18 27.88
C ALA A 24 3.74 -25.74 27.78
N GLU A 25 3.00 -25.70 28.89
CA GLU A 25 1.58 -26.06 28.94
C GLU A 25 0.73 -25.00 28.24
N LEU A 26 1.09 -23.72 28.33
CA LEU A 26 0.42 -22.62 27.64
C LEU A 26 0.65 -22.65 26.12
N LEU A 27 1.86 -22.99 25.66
CA LEU A 27 2.19 -23.23 24.25
C LEU A 27 1.49 -24.48 23.70
N GLN A 28 1.32 -25.52 24.51
CA GLN A 28 0.56 -26.70 24.10
C GLN A 28 -0.92 -26.37 23.94
N ASP A 29 -1.52 -25.68 24.92
CA ASP A 29 -2.89 -25.14 24.81
C ASP A 29 -3.05 -24.28 23.56
N ALA A 30 -2.14 -23.33 23.31
CA ALA A 30 -2.20 -22.43 22.15
C ALA A 30 -2.33 -23.20 20.84
N ARG A 31 -1.52 -24.25 20.66
CA ARG A 31 -1.54 -25.14 19.49
C ARG A 31 -2.83 -25.98 19.40
N GLU A 32 -3.40 -26.39 20.53
CA GLU A 32 -4.68 -27.11 20.55
C GLU A 32 -5.87 -26.18 20.24
N GLN A 33 -5.82 -24.91 20.67
CA GLN A 33 -6.78 -23.88 20.25
C GLN A 33 -6.63 -23.55 18.76
N GLU A 34 -5.40 -23.48 18.24
CA GLU A 34 -5.10 -23.20 16.82
C GLU A 34 -5.59 -24.33 15.90
N ARG A 35 -5.27 -25.59 16.20
CA ARG A 35 -5.86 -26.78 15.53
C ARG A 35 -7.38 -26.80 15.63
N GLY A 36 -7.93 -26.26 16.72
CA GLY A 36 -9.37 -26.11 16.94
C GLY A 36 -10.02 -24.88 16.27
N GLY A 37 -9.28 -24.09 15.49
CA GLY A 37 -9.77 -22.88 14.81
C GLY A 37 -10.02 -21.67 15.71
N ARG A 38 -9.64 -21.73 17.00
CA ARG A 38 -9.95 -20.72 18.02
C ARG A 38 -8.80 -19.72 18.20
N PHE A 39 -8.43 -19.07 17.11
CA PHE A 39 -7.25 -18.19 17.02
C PHE A 39 -7.16 -17.11 18.09
N ALA A 40 -8.28 -16.46 18.47
CA ALA A 40 -8.26 -15.46 19.56
C ALA A 40 -7.88 -16.06 20.92
N GLN A 41 -8.21 -17.34 21.17
CA GLN A 41 -7.82 -18.06 22.39
C GLN A 41 -6.38 -18.58 22.28
N ALA A 42 -5.97 -19.04 21.09
CA ALA A 42 -4.57 -19.37 20.82
C ALA A 42 -3.65 -18.17 21.08
N MET A 43 -4.01 -16.97 20.60
CA MET A 43 -3.29 -15.73 20.84
C MET A 43 -3.14 -15.40 22.33
N VAL A 44 -4.21 -15.53 23.12
CA VAL A 44 -4.15 -15.33 24.59
C VAL A 44 -3.25 -16.36 25.26
N CYS A 45 -3.23 -17.61 24.78
CA CYS A 45 -2.32 -18.64 25.28
C CYS A 45 -0.85 -18.38 24.90
N TYR A 46 -0.58 -17.89 23.68
CA TYR A 46 0.74 -17.41 23.27
C TYR A 46 1.18 -16.21 24.14
N GLU A 47 0.34 -15.17 24.28
CA GLU A 47 0.58 -14.00 25.14
C GLU A 47 0.84 -14.36 26.63
N ALA A 48 0.15 -15.37 27.15
CA ALA A 48 0.40 -15.89 28.49
C ALA A 48 1.74 -16.64 28.58
N ALA A 49 2.10 -17.43 27.57
CA ALA A 49 3.37 -18.17 27.53
C ALA A 49 4.58 -17.22 27.53
N ILE A 50 4.52 -16.08 26.80
CA ILE A 50 5.56 -15.03 26.85
C ILE A 50 5.78 -14.54 28.28
N ALA A 51 4.68 -14.22 28.96
CA ALA A 51 4.70 -13.54 30.25
C ALA A 51 5.23 -14.43 31.39
N THR A 52 5.14 -15.75 31.26
CA THR A 52 5.67 -16.73 32.23
C THR A 52 7.11 -17.17 31.98
N ALA A 53 7.76 -16.70 30.90
CA ALA A 53 9.07 -17.20 30.47
C ALA A 53 10.27 -16.39 31.03
N GLU A 54 10.70 -16.70 32.26
CA GLU A 54 11.95 -16.16 32.83
C GLU A 54 13.18 -17.04 32.54
N GLY A 55 14.08 -16.59 31.66
CA GLY A 55 15.47 -17.07 31.60
C GLY A 55 15.75 -18.42 30.91
N GLY A 56 15.95 -18.40 29.59
CA GLY A 56 16.68 -19.42 28.81
C GLY A 56 16.02 -20.78 28.51
N GLY A 57 15.16 -21.32 29.38
CA GLY A 57 14.46 -22.61 29.17
C GLY A 57 13.14 -22.45 28.40
N GLU A 58 12.84 -23.35 27.45
CA GLU A 58 11.67 -23.19 26.56
C GLU A 58 11.72 -21.96 25.64
N LEU A 59 12.82 -21.16 25.65
CA LEU A 59 12.77 -19.68 25.59
C LEU A 59 13.27 -18.93 24.33
N ALA A 60 13.34 -19.43 23.11
CA ALA A 60 12.65 -20.54 22.44
C ALA A 60 11.11 -20.56 22.47
N VAL A 61 10.44 -19.69 23.25
CA VAL A 61 8.97 -19.48 23.14
C VAL A 61 8.73 -18.79 21.77
N LEU A 62 9.74 -18.03 21.33
CA LEU A 62 10.34 -17.91 19.99
C LEU A 62 9.54 -18.27 18.71
N ALA A 63 9.57 -17.41 17.70
CA ALA A 63 9.78 -15.97 17.81
C ALA A 63 8.48 -15.44 18.42
N GLU A 64 8.41 -15.49 19.76
CA GLU A 64 7.15 -15.40 20.49
C GLU A 64 6.47 -14.07 20.22
N ALA A 65 5.31 -14.16 19.58
CA ALA A 65 4.58 -13.02 19.03
C ALA A 65 5.45 -11.99 18.29
N LEU A 66 6.61 -12.39 17.75
CA LEU A 66 7.69 -11.57 17.20
C LEU A 66 7.74 -11.69 15.67
N ARG A 67 6.93 -10.97 14.91
CA ARG A 67 6.02 -9.89 15.33
C ARG A 67 4.61 -10.12 14.79
N LEU A 68 3.77 -10.82 15.57
CA LEU A 68 2.41 -11.31 15.24
C LEU A 68 1.40 -10.22 14.81
N THR A 69 1.80 -8.95 14.84
CA THR A 69 0.97 -7.76 14.56
C THR A 69 1.77 -6.56 14.01
N THR A 70 3.05 -6.43 14.36
CA THR A 70 3.74 -5.12 14.36
C THR A 70 4.82 -4.90 13.30
N GLY A 71 5.46 -5.94 12.74
CA GLY A 71 6.31 -5.86 11.53
C GLY A 71 7.69 -5.17 11.62
N SER A 72 8.75 -5.98 11.58
CA SER A 72 10.13 -5.68 11.10
C SER A 72 10.76 -7.04 10.73
N PRO A 73 10.93 -7.39 9.44
CA PRO A 73 11.35 -8.75 9.03
C PRO A 73 12.75 -9.16 9.51
N VAL A 74 13.66 -8.18 9.63
CA VAL A 74 15.06 -8.40 10.03
C VAL A 74 15.16 -8.91 11.47
N GLU A 75 14.35 -8.35 12.38
CA GLU A 75 14.31 -8.75 13.80
C GLU A 75 13.85 -10.20 13.96
N ALA A 76 12.78 -10.58 13.26
CA ALA A 76 12.25 -11.95 13.27
C ALA A 76 13.30 -12.96 12.74
N ARG A 77 13.97 -12.62 11.63
CA ARG A 77 15.07 -13.43 11.06
C ARG A 77 16.22 -13.61 12.05
N HIS A 78 16.64 -12.55 12.74
CA HIS A 78 17.69 -12.62 13.78
C HIS A 78 17.28 -13.53 14.95
N ALA A 79 16.02 -13.44 15.42
CA ALA A 79 15.52 -14.29 16.49
C ALA A 79 15.54 -15.78 16.11
N PHE A 80 15.12 -16.12 14.89
CA PHE A 80 15.17 -17.51 14.40
C PHE A 80 16.59 -18.04 14.21
N VAL A 81 17.54 -17.25 13.70
CA VAL A 81 18.95 -17.68 13.56
C VAL A 81 19.56 -17.97 14.94
N ARG A 82 19.37 -17.08 15.91
CA ARG A 82 19.84 -17.25 17.30
C ARG A 82 19.26 -18.51 17.97
N ALA A 83 18.08 -18.95 17.55
CA ALA A 83 17.48 -20.19 18.05
C ALA A 83 18.08 -21.47 17.46
N LEU A 84 18.65 -21.43 16.25
CA LEU A 84 19.45 -22.55 15.75
C LEU A 84 20.76 -22.68 16.55
N GLU A 85 21.35 -21.56 16.94
CA GLU A 85 22.55 -21.51 17.79
C GLU A 85 22.30 -22.02 19.21
N LEU A 86 21.18 -21.62 19.83
CA LEU A 86 20.79 -22.02 21.19
C LEU A 86 20.05 -23.37 21.28
N GLY A 87 19.38 -23.79 20.20
CA GLY A 87 18.46 -24.93 20.18
C GLY A 87 19.14 -26.31 20.14
N GLY A 88 20.40 -26.34 19.71
CA GLY A 88 21.22 -27.54 19.63
C GLY A 88 20.68 -28.59 18.64
N SER A 89 20.92 -29.86 18.94
CA SER A 89 20.55 -31.01 18.09
C SER A 89 19.08 -31.45 18.18
N ARG A 90 18.18 -30.63 18.77
CA ARG A 90 16.74 -30.95 18.85
C ARG A 90 16.07 -30.86 17.47
N ARG A 91 15.74 -32.03 16.91
CA ARG A 91 15.26 -32.17 15.52
C ARG A 91 13.91 -31.49 15.28
N ASP A 92 12.98 -31.58 16.23
CA ASP A 92 11.65 -30.97 16.17
C ASP A 92 11.72 -29.42 16.14
N LEU A 93 12.63 -28.84 16.94
CA LEU A 93 12.87 -27.41 16.99
C LEU A 93 13.52 -26.92 15.70
N ASN A 94 14.53 -27.64 15.21
CA ASN A 94 15.20 -27.31 13.95
C ASN A 94 14.24 -27.37 12.75
N ALA A 95 13.27 -28.30 12.74
CA ALA A 95 12.23 -28.35 11.71
C ALA A 95 11.41 -27.04 11.68
N ARG A 96 10.79 -26.68 12.81
CA ARG A 96 9.97 -25.45 12.95
C ARG A 96 10.74 -24.17 12.61
N VAL A 97 11.98 -24.03 13.08
CA VAL A 97 12.79 -22.84 12.83
C VAL A 97 13.20 -22.75 11.35
N HIS A 98 13.52 -23.88 10.71
CA HIS A 98 13.76 -23.89 9.26
C HIS A 98 12.49 -23.55 8.47
N GLN A 99 11.32 -24.03 8.87
CA GLN A 99 10.04 -23.68 8.24
C GLN A 99 9.79 -22.16 8.25
N ASN A 100 9.90 -21.52 9.41
CA ASN A 100 9.63 -20.08 9.54
C ASN A 100 10.65 -19.20 8.81
N LEU A 101 11.93 -19.59 8.81
CA LEU A 101 12.95 -18.93 7.98
C LEU A 101 12.64 -19.06 6.48
N GLY A 102 12.06 -20.17 6.04
CA GLY A 102 11.59 -20.35 4.66
C GLY A 102 10.43 -19.42 4.29
N ILE A 103 9.49 -19.19 5.22
CA ILE A 103 8.36 -18.25 5.02
C ILE A 103 8.88 -16.82 4.88
N LEU A 104 9.77 -16.38 5.77
CA LEU A 104 10.40 -15.05 5.68
C LEU A 104 11.20 -14.88 4.38
N ALA A 105 11.98 -15.90 3.99
CA ALA A 105 12.72 -15.89 2.73
C ALA A 105 11.77 -15.77 1.52
N ASN A 106 10.64 -16.49 1.50
CA ASN A 106 9.67 -16.40 0.41
C ASN A 106 9.05 -15.01 0.29
N ILE A 107 8.58 -14.43 1.40
CA ILE A 107 8.01 -13.07 1.41
C ILE A 107 9.04 -12.04 0.93
N GLN A 108 10.31 -12.20 1.31
CA GLN A 108 11.41 -11.34 0.85
C GLN A 108 11.87 -11.62 -0.60
N GLY A 109 11.30 -12.63 -1.28
CA GLY A 109 11.69 -13.05 -2.63
C GLY A 109 13.02 -13.80 -2.74
N ASP A 110 13.59 -14.26 -1.62
CA ASP A 110 14.76 -15.15 -1.62
C ASP A 110 14.30 -16.61 -1.80
N LEU A 111 13.91 -16.92 -3.05
CA LEU A 111 13.30 -18.20 -3.41
C LEU A 111 14.28 -19.38 -3.27
N GLU A 112 15.59 -19.13 -3.38
CA GLU A 112 16.62 -20.17 -3.22
C GLU A 112 16.86 -20.51 -1.74
N GLU A 113 16.96 -19.50 -0.85
CA GLU A 113 16.98 -19.77 0.58
C GLU A 113 15.67 -20.44 1.02
N ALA A 114 14.51 -19.98 0.54
CA ALA A 114 13.21 -20.56 0.88
C ALA A 114 13.16 -22.07 0.57
N VAL A 115 13.61 -22.50 -0.62
CA VAL A 115 13.70 -23.93 -0.97
C VAL A 115 14.62 -24.67 0.00
N ALA A 116 15.83 -24.17 0.23
CA ALA A 116 16.81 -24.83 1.08
C ALA A 116 16.33 -24.97 2.54
N ARG A 117 15.61 -23.95 3.05
CA ARG A 117 15.01 -23.94 4.38
C ARG A 117 13.85 -24.93 4.47
N TYR A 118 12.91 -24.94 3.53
CA TYR A 118 11.80 -25.90 3.54
C TYR A 118 12.26 -27.35 3.33
N GLN A 119 13.29 -27.61 2.52
CA GLN A 119 13.84 -28.96 2.37
C GLN A 119 14.46 -29.48 3.68
N ARG A 120 15.16 -28.63 4.44
CA ARG A 120 15.67 -28.99 5.78
C ARG A 120 14.54 -29.22 6.78
N SER A 121 13.49 -28.40 6.74
CA SER A 121 12.27 -28.59 7.54
C SER A 121 11.62 -29.95 7.25
N LEU A 122 11.40 -30.28 5.98
CA LEU A 122 10.75 -31.52 5.56
C LEU A 122 11.56 -32.76 5.94
N ALA A 123 12.89 -32.71 5.80
CA ALA A 123 13.78 -33.78 6.24
C ALA A 123 13.67 -33.99 7.77
N ALA A 124 13.74 -32.90 8.55
CA ALA A 124 13.67 -32.97 10.01
C ALA A 124 12.31 -33.47 10.53
N TYR A 125 11.18 -33.06 9.92
CA TYR A 125 9.86 -33.60 10.29
C TYR A 125 9.73 -35.09 9.94
N ARG A 126 10.22 -35.53 8.77
CA ARG A 126 10.25 -36.95 8.38
C ARG A 126 11.08 -37.79 9.37
N ASP A 127 12.27 -37.31 9.74
CA ASP A 127 13.15 -37.96 10.73
C ASP A 127 12.52 -38.07 12.14
N CYS A 128 11.54 -37.22 12.44
CA CYS A 128 10.76 -37.23 13.69
C CYS A 128 9.43 -38.00 13.58
N GLY A 129 9.02 -38.43 12.38
CA GLY A 129 7.70 -39.04 12.13
C GLY A 129 6.52 -38.06 12.22
N ASP A 130 6.76 -36.75 12.13
CA ASP A 130 5.71 -35.72 12.24
C ASP A 130 5.03 -35.49 10.88
N GLU A 131 3.94 -36.23 10.64
CA GLU A 131 3.16 -36.13 9.40
C GLU A 131 2.48 -34.76 9.22
N HIS A 132 2.12 -34.07 10.31
CA HIS A 132 1.47 -32.75 10.25
C HIS A 132 2.49 -31.66 9.87
N GLY A 133 3.68 -31.66 10.48
CA GLY A 133 4.79 -30.81 10.07
C GLY A 133 5.25 -31.05 8.63
N CYS A 134 5.24 -32.32 8.18
CA CYS A 134 5.44 -32.66 6.77
C CYS A 134 4.37 -32.05 5.86
N ALA A 135 3.09 -32.14 6.23
CA ALA A 135 1.98 -31.60 5.45
C ALA A 135 2.12 -30.08 5.25
N ILE A 136 2.34 -29.31 6.32
CA ILE A 136 2.51 -27.84 6.21
C ILE A 136 3.77 -27.51 5.40
N THR A 137 4.87 -28.27 5.56
CA THR A 137 6.08 -28.01 4.77
C THR A 137 5.87 -28.29 3.28
N TYR A 138 5.12 -29.33 2.91
CA TYR A 138 4.70 -29.55 1.53
C TYR A 138 3.79 -28.42 1.02
N HIS A 139 2.83 -27.96 1.80
CA HIS A 139 1.99 -26.82 1.42
C HIS A 139 2.82 -25.58 1.06
N ASN A 140 3.82 -25.27 1.88
CA ASN A 140 4.73 -24.13 1.67
C ASN A 140 5.65 -24.33 0.45
N LEU A 141 6.14 -25.56 0.20
CA LEU A 141 6.84 -25.92 -1.04
C LEU A 141 5.92 -25.81 -2.28
N GLY A 142 4.62 -26.05 -2.10
CA GLY A 142 3.59 -25.83 -3.11
C GLY A 142 3.52 -24.37 -3.53
N MET A 143 3.29 -23.45 -2.57
CA MET A 143 3.26 -22.00 -2.81
C MET A 143 4.54 -21.51 -3.49
N LEU A 144 5.71 -21.82 -2.92
CA LEU A 144 7.01 -21.46 -3.49
C LEU A 144 7.24 -22.04 -4.90
N SER A 145 6.62 -23.17 -5.23
CA SER A 145 6.67 -23.73 -6.59
C SER A 145 5.76 -22.96 -7.56
N VAL A 146 4.65 -22.37 -7.09
CA VAL A 146 3.83 -21.43 -7.88
C VAL A 146 4.61 -20.15 -8.14
N ASP A 147 5.24 -19.57 -7.13
CA ASP A 147 6.06 -18.35 -7.22
C ASP A 147 7.23 -18.50 -8.23
N ARG A 148 7.74 -19.73 -8.38
CA ARG A 148 8.78 -20.09 -9.36
C ARG A 148 8.25 -20.57 -10.72
N GLY A 149 6.93 -20.53 -10.95
CA GLY A 149 6.29 -21.03 -12.18
C GLY A 149 6.35 -22.55 -12.38
N MET A 150 6.80 -23.31 -11.37
CA MET A 150 6.96 -24.77 -11.40
C MET A 150 5.64 -25.49 -11.08
N PHE A 151 4.58 -25.18 -11.83
CA PHE A 151 3.21 -25.60 -11.48
C PHE A 151 3.00 -27.12 -11.38
N ALA A 152 3.82 -27.95 -12.04
CA ALA A 152 3.75 -29.41 -11.92
C ALA A 152 4.31 -29.91 -10.57
N ALA A 153 5.35 -29.26 -10.04
CA ALA A 153 5.85 -29.50 -8.68
C ALA A 153 4.85 -28.97 -7.65
N ALA A 154 4.28 -27.78 -7.87
CA ALA A 154 3.25 -27.21 -7.00
C ALA A 154 2.04 -28.16 -6.84
N ASP A 155 1.49 -28.67 -7.94
CA ASP A 155 0.37 -29.63 -7.93
C ASP A 155 0.71 -30.91 -7.15
N THR A 156 1.94 -31.42 -7.31
CA THR A 156 2.43 -32.58 -6.55
C THR A 156 2.51 -32.27 -5.06
N TYR A 157 3.11 -31.15 -4.67
CA TYR A 157 3.24 -30.76 -3.26
C TYR A 157 1.91 -30.46 -2.58
N PHE A 158 0.98 -29.77 -3.24
CA PHE A 158 -0.37 -29.55 -2.69
C PHE A 158 -1.13 -30.87 -2.52
N ARG A 159 -0.96 -31.84 -3.44
CA ARG A 159 -1.56 -33.17 -3.33
C ARG A 159 -1.00 -33.96 -2.15
N GLU A 160 0.32 -34.02 -2.01
CA GLU A 160 1.00 -34.66 -0.88
C GLU A 160 0.58 -34.04 0.47
N SER A 161 0.56 -32.71 0.55
CA SER A 161 0.05 -31.97 1.72
C SER A 161 -1.39 -32.34 2.05
N ARG A 162 -2.29 -32.34 1.05
CA ARG A 162 -3.71 -32.63 1.27
C ARG A 162 -3.94 -34.09 1.70
N VAL A 163 -3.22 -35.05 1.15
CA VAL A 163 -3.29 -36.47 1.58
C VAL A 163 -2.87 -36.62 3.04
N LEU A 164 -1.82 -35.93 3.49
CA LEU A 164 -1.44 -35.94 4.91
C LEU A 164 -2.47 -35.20 5.78
N ALA A 165 -2.98 -34.06 5.34
CA ALA A 165 -4.02 -33.29 6.06
C ALA A 165 -5.37 -34.05 6.15
N GLU A 166 -5.72 -34.85 5.15
CA GLU A 166 -6.86 -35.78 5.19
C GLU A 166 -6.63 -36.88 6.24
N ARG A 167 -5.43 -37.48 6.28
CA ARG A 167 -5.05 -38.54 7.23
C ARG A 167 -4.98 -38.05 8.69
N THR A 168 -4.53 -36.82 8.92
CA THR A 168 -4.44 -36.22 10.27
C THR A 168 -5.73 -35.54 10.73
N GLY A 169 -6.76 -35.47 9.87
CA GLY A 169 -8.03 -34.79 10.16
C GLY A 169 -7.94 -33.25 10.15
N ASP A 170 -6.87 -32.69 9.60
CA ASP A 170 -6.61 -31.25 9.53
C ASP A 170 -7.42 -30.58 8.41
N ALA A 171 -8.70 -30.31 8.71
CA ALA A 171 -9.61 -29.62 7.81
C ALA A 171 -9.20 -28.17 7.50
N TYR A 172 -8.35 -27.56 8.34
CA TYR A 172 -7.85 -26.20 8.13
C TYR A 172 -6.78 -26.18 7.03
N LEU A 173 -5.79 -27.06 7.12
CA LEU A 173 -4.76 -27.23 6.09
C LEU A 173 -5.34 -27.76 4.77
N GLN A 174 -6.39 -28.59 4.81
CA GLN A 174 -7.15 -28.96 3.60
C GLN A 174 -7.73 -27.72 2.91
N GLY A 175 -8.32 -26.79 3.66
CA GLY A 175 -8.83 -25.52 3.14
C GLY A 175 -7.72 -24.64 2.54
N LEU A 176 -6.58 -24.52 3.22
CA LEU A 176 -5.41 -23.78 2.71
C LEU A 176 -4.89 -24.38 1.39
N CYS A 177 -4.79 -25.72 1.30
CA CYS A 177 -4.36 -26.39 0.07
C CYS A 177 -5.33 -26.15 -1.10
N LEU A 178 -6.63 -25.99 -0.84
CA LEU A 178 -7.61 -25.65 -1.89
C LEU A 178 -7.45 -24.21 -2.38
N VAL A 179 -7.34 -23.21 -1.49
CA VAL A 179 -7.21 -21.81 -1.93
C VAL A 179 -5.89 -21.56 -2.67
N ASN A 180 -4.78 -22.18 -2.26
CA ASN A 180 -3.51 -22.01 -2.95
C ASN A 180 -3.39 -22.84 -4.24
N ARG A 181 -4.17 -23.93 -4.37
CA ARG A 181 -4.38 -24.58 -5.68
C ARG A 181 -5.24 -23.70 -6.60
N ALA A 182 -6.25 -23.04 -6.05
CA ALA A 182 -7.09 -22.10 -6.80
C ALA A 182 -6.28 -20.90 -7.34
N GLU A 183 -5.36 -20.35 -6.55
CA GLU A 183 -4.44 -19.30 -6.99
C GLU A 183 -3.50 -19.77 -8.13
N MET A 184 -2.92 -20.98 -8.01
CA MET A 184 -2.19 -21.60 -9.13
C MET A 184 -3.07 -21.76 -10.39
N ASP A 185 -4.35 -22.05 -10.21
CA ASP A 185 -5.28 -22.25 -11.32
C ASP A 185 -5.77 -20.95 -11.95
N VAL A 186 -5.83 -19.85 -11.21
CA VAL A 186 -5.90 -18.48 -11.78
C VAL A 186 -4.68 -18.21 -12.66
N ALA A 187 -3.46 -18.50 -12.18
CA ALA A 187 -2.24 -18.29 -12.97
C ALA A 187 -2.18 -19.17 -14.24
N ARG A 188 -2.87 -20.30 -14.25
CA ARG A 188 -3.08 -21.19 -15.42
C ARG A 188 -4.31 -20.85 -16.27
N GLN A 189 -5.04 -19.77 -15.95
CA GLN A 189 -6.31 -19.38 -16.59
C GLN A 189 -7.44 -20.42 -16.50
N ARG A 190 -7.36 -21.35 -15.54
CA ARG A 190 -8.39 -22.36 -15.23
C ARG A 190 -9.42 -21.79 -14.25
N PHE A 191 -10.09 -20.72 -14.68
CA PHE A 191 -10.91 -19.88 -13.79
C PHE A 191 -12.08 -20.61 -13.11
N GLU A 192 -12.65 -21.64 -13.74
CA GLU A 192 -13.74 -22.42 -13.15
C GLU A 192 -13.22 -23.42 -12.09
N ASP A 193 -12.11 -24.12 -12.36
CA ASP A 193 -11.42 -24.96 -11.38
C ASP A 193 -11.03 -24.13 -10.14
N ALA A 194 -10.44 -22.95 -10.37
CA ALA A 194 -10.06 -22.00 -9.33
C ALA A 194 -11.28 -21.51 -8.52
N ARG A 195 -12.40 -21.17 -9.18
CA ARG A 195 -13.62 -20.76 -8.50
C ARG A 195 -14.17 -21.88 -7.60
N GLN A 196 -14.21 -23.10 -8.11
CA GLN A 196 -14.71 -24.27 -7.39
C GLN A 196 -13.86 -24.59 -6.16
N ASP A 197 -12.53 -24.58 -6.29
CA ASP A 197 -11.62 -24.82 -5.16
C ASP A 197 -11.69 -23.70 -4.11
N ALA A 198 -11.76 -22.43 -4.53
CA ALA A 198 -11.89 -21.31 -3.60
C ALA A 198 -13.24 -21.34 -2.86
N GLU A 199 -14.35 -21.65 -3.53
CA GLU A 199 -15.67 -21.85 -2.88
C GLU A 199 -15.67 -23.05 -1.92
N ALA A 200 -15.00 -24.16 -2.28
CA ALA A 200 -14.83 -25.31 -1.40
C ALA A 200 -13.98 -24.97 -0.16
N SER A 201 -12.94 -24.13 -0.30
CA SER A 201 -12.13 -23.64 0.82
C SER A 201 -12.95 -22.75 1.76
N LEU A 202 -13.78 -21.82 1.24
CA LEU A 202 -14.70 -21.02 2.04
C LEU A 202 -15.65 -21.90 2.86
N ALA A 203 -16.24 -22.92 2.26
CA ALA A 203 -17.14 -23.85 2.96
C ALA A 203 -16.45 -24.64 4.08
N LEU A 204 -15.14 -24.93 3.97
CA LEU A 204 -14.34 -25.48 5.06
C LEU A 204 -14.11 -24.45 6.16
N PHE A 205 -13.63 -23.25 5.81
CA PHE A 205 -13.37 -22.18 6.78
C PHE A 205 -14.64 -21.67 7.49
N ASP A 206 -15.81 -21.74 6.84
CA ASP A 206 -17.11 -21.49 7.46
C ASP A 206 -17.43 -22.52 8.54
N ARG A 207 -17.30 -23.83 8.24
CA ARG A 207 -17.50 -24.89 9.23
C ARG A 207 -16.54 -24.80 10.43
N LEU A 208 -15.32 -24.30 10.21
CA LEU A 208 -14.30 -24.13 11.23
C LEU A 208 -14.40 -22.80 12.00
N GLY A 209 -15.23 -21.85 11.56
CA GLY A 209 -15.23 -20.48 12.10
C GLY A 209 -13.96 -19.68 11.79
N ALA A 210 -13.05 -20.20 10.97
CA ALA A 210 -11.75 -19.62 10.67
C ALA A 210 -11.90 -18.36 9.81
N ARG A 211 -11.76 -17.17 10.42
CA ARG A 211 -11.98 -15.89 9.72
C ARG A 211 -10.84 -15.47 8.79
N GLY A 212 -9.58 -15.67 9.18
CA GLY A 212 -8.40 -15.21 8.42
C GLY A 212 -8.35 -15.73 6.97
N PRO A 213 -8.25 -17.06 6.75
CA PRO A 213 -8.07 -17.63 5.40
C PRO A 213 -9.22 -17.40 4.41
N LYS A 214 -10.38 -16.93 4.89
CA LYS A 214 -11.47 -16.51 3.99
C LYS A 214 -11.09 -15.24 3.20
N ALA A 215 -10.17 -14.43 3.70
CA ALA A 215 -9.64 -13.28 2.97
C ALA A 215 -8.97 -13.73 1.67
N ASP A 216 -8.10 -14.74 1.73
CA ASP A 216 -7.39 -15.29 0.57
C ASP A 216 -8.37 -15.92 -0.43
N ALA A 217 -9.37 -16.65 0.06
CA ALA A 217 -10.40 -17.24 -0.80
C ALA A 217 -11.28 -16.17 -1.48
N TYR A 218 -11.63 -15.08 -0.77
CA TYR A 218 -12.28 -13.93 -1.39
C TYR A 218 -11.37 -13.18 -2.37
N ARG A 219 -10.06 -13.10 -2.11
CA ARG A 219 -9.07 -12.54 -3.05
C ARG A 219 -9.08 -13.33 -4.35
N VAL A 220 -8.93 -14.66 -4.29
CA VAL A 220 -8.94 -15.54 -5.47
C VAL A 220 -10.25 -15.47 -6.24
N ILE A 221 -11.41 -15.51 -5.57
CA ILE A 221 -12.73 -15.37 -6.24
C ILE A 221 -12.87 -13.98 -6.88
N GLY A 222 -12.40 -12.92 -6.21
CA GLY A 222 -12.39 -11.57 -6.76
C GLY A 222 -11.53 -11.46 -8.02
N THR A 223 -10.34 -12.08 -8.01
CA THR A 223 -9.46 -12.19 -9.18
C THR A 223 -10.13 -12.99 -10.31
N VAL A 224 -10.76 -14.12 -10.03
CA VAL A 224 -11.55 -14.88 -11.02
C VAL A 224 -12.65 -14.01 -11.64
N TYR A 225 -13.36 -13.20 -10.85
CA TYR A 225 -14.38 -12.29 -11.38
C TYR A 225 -13.78 -11.14 -12.20
N ARG A 226 -12.58 -10.63 -11.85
CA ARG A 226 -11.85 -9.65 -12.65
C ARG A 226 -11.50 -10.22 -14.03
N GLU A 227 -10.84 -11.37 -14.06
CA GLU A 227 -10.43 -12.06 -15.30
C GLU A 227 -11.62 -12.53 -16.16
N THR A 228 -12.76 -12.84 -15.55
CA THR A 228 -13.99 -13.25 -16.26
C THR A 228 -14.96 -12.10 -16.56
N GLY A 229 -14.49 -10.84 -16.53
CA GLY A 229 -15.25 -9.68 -16.99
C GLY A 229 -16.45 -9.30 -16.12
N ARG A 230 -16.38 -9.57 -14.81
CA ARG A 230 -17.46 -9.32 -13.83
C ARG A 230 -17.02 -8.30 -12.75
N PRO A 231 -16.72 -7.04 -13.13
CA PRO A 231 -16.02 -6.09 -12.26
C PRO A 231 -16.76 -5.76 -10.96
N ALA A 232 -18.09 -5.64 -10.96
CA ALA A 232 -18.85 -5.36 -9.75
C ALA A 232 -18.78 -6.50 -8.71
N LEU A 233 -18.74 -7.76 -9.17
CA LEU A 233 -18.54 -8.91 -8.29
C LEU A 233 -17.09 -9.01 -7.82
N ALA A 234 -16.14 -8.68 -8.69
CA ALA A 234 -14.72 -8.57 -8.32
C ALA A 234 -14.51 -7.52 -7.23
N GLU A 235 -15.02 -6.30 -7.39
CA GLU A 235 -14.90 -5.21 -6.41
C GLU A 235 -15.51 -5.62 -5.07
N SER A 236 -16.70 -6.22 -5.07
CA SER A 236 -17.34 -6.73 -3.85
C SER A 236 -16.49 -7.77 -3.11
N ARG A 237 -15.89 -8.72 -3.83
CA ARG A 237 -15.08 -9.79 -3.22
C ARG A 237 -13.71 -9.30 -2.77
N LEU A 238 -13.04 -8.46 -3.55
CA LEU A 238 -11.73 -7.92 -3.19
C LEU A 238 -11.81 -6.93 -2.03
N ARG A 239 -12.87 -6.11 -1.93
CA ARG A 239 -13.14 -5.29 -0.73
C ARG A 239 -13.37 -6.17 0.50
N ALA A 240 -14.20 -7.22 0.39
CA ALA A 240 -14.41 -8.17 1.48
C ALA A 240 -13.12 -8.90 1.91
N ALA A 241 -12.22 -9.22 0.96
CA ALA A 241 -10.90 -9.76 1.25
C ALA A 241 -10.03 -8.78 2.05
N MET A 242 -9.93 -7.53 1.59
CA MET A 242 -9.14 -6.48 2.24
C MET A 242 -9.66 -6.16 3.65
N ASP A 243 -10.97 -5.99 3.82
CA ASP A 243 -11.58 -5.68 5.12
C ASP A 243 -11.41 -6.86 6.10
N LEU A 244 -11.47 -8.09 5.61
CA LEU A 244 -11.26 -9.28 6.44
C LEU A 244 -9.78 -9.48 6.81
N ALA A 245 -8.86 -9.22 5.89
CA ALA A 245 -7.43 -9.21 6.18
C ALA A 245 -7.07 -8.14 7.23
N ALA A 246 -7.56 -6.91 7.06
CA ALA A 246 -7.35 -5.81 8.01
C ALA A 246 -7.93 -6.12 9.39
N THR A 247 -9.18 -6.64 9.47
CA THR A 247 -9.82 -7.00 10.75
C THR A 247 -9.24 -8.25 11.41
N THR A 248 -8.42 -9.04 10.71
CA THR A 248 -7.68 -10.19 11.26
C THR A 248 -6.18 -9.92 11.44
N GLY A 249 -5.70 -8.72 11.10
CA GLY A 249 -4.30 -8.31 11.26
C GLY A 249 -3.33 -8.81 10.17
N SER A 250 -3.84 -9.41 9.08
CA SER A 250 -3.02 -9.93 7.98
C SER A 250 -2.49 -8.80 7.08
N VAL A 251 -1.32 -8.26 7.42
CA VAL A 251 -0.64 -7.20 6.65
C VAL A 251 -0.36 -7.64 5.20
N LEU A 252 0.00 -8.91 4.98
CA LEU A 252 0.23 -9.46 3.65
C LEU A 252 -1.07 -9.57 2.85
N GLY A 253 -2.12 -10.16 3.42
CA GLY A 253 -3.43 -10.27 2.77
C GLY A 253 -4.04 -8.90 2.45
N GLU A 254 -3.82 -7.89 3.29
CA GLU A 254 -4.24 -6.52 3.02
C GLU A 254 -3.45 -5.90 1.85
N ALA A 255 -2.14 -6.17 1.75
CA ALA A 255 -1.29 -5.70 0.66
C ALA A 255 -1.68 -6.33 -0.68
N GLU A 256 -1.89 -7.65 -0.69
CA GLU A 256 -2.34 -8.40 -1.88
C GLU A 256 -3.74 -7.99 -2.32
N ALA A 257 -4.71 -7.90 -1.40
CA ALA A 257 -6.06 -7.45 -1.73
C ALA A 257 -6.08 -5.99 -2.23
N SER A 258 -5.22 -5.12 -1.68
CA SER A 258 -5.01 -3.76 -2.20
C SER A 258 -4.44 -3.79 -3.62
N ARG A 259 -3.45 -4.65 -3.91
CA ARG A 259 -2.88 -4.82 -5.26
C ARG A 259 -3.95 -5.28 -6.26
N GLU A 260 -4.75 -6.29 -5.92
CA GLU A 260 -5.81 -6.79 -6.81
C GLU A 260 -6.93 -5.77 -7.02
N LEU A 261 -7.31 -5.00 -5.98
CA LEU A 261 -8.24 -3.86 -6.13
C LEU A 261 -7.67 -2.81 -7.09
N ALA A 262 -6.39 -2.47 -6.97
CA ALA A 262 -5.76 -1.51 -7.88
C ALA A 262 -5.77 -1.97 -9.34
N LEU A 263 -5.44 -3.24 -9.60
CA LEU A 263 -5.50 -3.84 -10.94
C LEU A 263 -6.94 -3.86 -11.49
N LEU A 264 -7.94 -4.09 -10.63
CA LEU A 264 -9.35 -3.98 -10.99
C LEU A 264 -9.72 -2.54 -11.40
N TYR A 265 -9.40 -1.54 -10.59
CA TYR A 265 -9.70 -0.13 -10.90
C TYR A 265 -8.97 0.33 -12.16
N GLN A 266 -7.70 -0.05 -12.35
CA GLN A 266 -6.95 0.23 -13.57
C GLN A 266 -7.64 -0.37 -14.81
N SER A 267 -8.14 -1.62 -14.72
CA SER A 267 -8.89 -2.25 -15.82
C SER A 267 -10.22 -1.57 -16.15
N MET A 268 -10.79 -0.80 -15.21
CA MET A 268 -12.00 0.01 -15.41
C MET A 268 -11.69 1.47 -15.81
N GLY A 269 -10.41 1.85 -15.95
CA GLY A 269 -9.99 3.23 -16.18
C GLY A 269 -10.09 4.16 -14.95
N ARG A 270 -10.48 3.62 -13.79
CA ARG A 270 -10.65 4.33 -12.50
C ARG A 270 -9.28 4.57 -11.83
N ASN A 271 -8.43 5.30 -12.54
CA ASN A 271 -7.00 5.38 -12.25
C ASN A 271 -6.65 6.08 -10.93
N GLN A 272 -7.48 7.02 -10.45
CA GLN A 272 -7.28 7.66 -9.14
C GLN A 272 -7.39 6.64 -8.00
N GLU A 273 -8.39 5.76 -8.08
CA GLU A 273 -8.57 4.67 -7.13
C GLU A 273 -7.47 3.62 -7.30
N ALA A 274 -7.09 3.29 -8.55
CA ALA A 274 -5.95 2.42 -8.82
C ALA A 274 -4.67 2.92 -8.14
N LEU A 275 -4.30 4.19 -8.31
CA LEU A 275 -3.11 4.78 -7.68
C LEU A 275 -3.22 4.78 -6.14
N THR A 276 -4.42 5.05 -5.60
CA THR A 276 -4.68 5.00 -4.16
C THR A 276 -4.40 3.61 -3.58
N PHE A 277 -4.89 2.56 -4.23
CA PHE A 277 -4.70 1.18 -3.79
C PHE A 277 -3.28 0.65 -4.10
N LEU A 278 -2.63 1.06 -5.19
CA LEU A 278 -1.20 0.78 -5.44
C LEU A 278 -0.33 1.39 -4.32
N ASN A 279 -0.57 2.65 -3.95
CA ASN A 279 0.17 3.30 -2.87
C ASN A 279 -0.08 2.66 -1.50
N ARG A 280 -1.30 2.14 -1.24
CA ARG A 280 -1.57 1.33 -0.05
C ARG A 280 -0.77 0.03 -0.08
N ALA A 281 -0.85 -0.74 -1.17
CA ALA A 281 -0.10 -1.97 -1.35
C ALA A 281 1.42 -1.75 -1.20
N TYR A 282 1.98 -0.72 -1.84
CA TYR A 282 3.40 -0.38 -1.77
C TYR A 282 3.87 -0.11 -0.33
N ARG A 283 3.11 0.68 0.45
CA ARG A 283 3.44 0.94 1.87
C ARG A 283 3.42 -0.34 2.72
N LEU A 284 2.47 -1.24 2.47
CA LEU A 284 2.34 -2.50 3.20
C LEU A 284 3.45 -3.49 2.80
N PHE A 285 3.71 -3.70 1.51
CA PHE A 285 4.82 -4.52 1.03
C PHE A 285 6.18 -3.99 1.49
N ARG A 286 6.35 -2.65 1.61
CA ARG A 286 7.56 -2.03 2.18
C ARG A 286 7.75 -2.38 3.66
N ARG A 287 6.67 -2.45 4.43
CA ARG A 287 6.69 -2.90 5.84
C ARG A 287 7.05 -4.38 5.99
N LEU A 288 6.82 -5.18 4.93
CA LEU A 288 7.13 -6.61 4.87
C LEU A 288 8.51 -6.93 4.24
N ASP A 289 9.26 -5.94 3.74
CA ASP A 289 10.45 -6.15 2.88
C ASP A 289 10.15 -7.09 1.68
N ALA A 290 8.93 -6.99 1.13
CA ALA A 290 8.47 -7.84 0.03
C ALA A 290 9.00 -7.31 -1.32
N ARG A 291 10.29 -7.56 -1.57
CA ARG A 291 11.06 -6.93 -2.67
C ARG A 291 10.48 -7.19 -4.06
N VAL A 292 9.94 -8.39 -4.31
CA VAL A 292 9.35 -8.75 -5.62
C VAL A 292 8.06 -7.97 -5.86
N ASP A 293 7.15 -7.94 -4.88
CA ASP A 293 5.93 -7.13 -4.95
C ASP A 293 6.21 -5.63 -5.02
N LEU A 294 7.24 -5.12 -4.32
CA LEU A 294 7.65 -3.72 -4.41
C LEU A 294 8.08 -3.33 -5.83
N VAL A 295 8.81 -4.20 -6.54
CA VAL A 295 9.16 -3.98 -7.95
C VAL A 295 7.92 -4.00 -8.83
N HIS A 296 7.00 -4.93 -8.61
CA HIS A 296 5.76 -5.03 -9.40
C HIS A 296 4.82 -3.83 -9.18
N VAL A 297 4.49 -3.53 -7.93
CA VAL A 297 3.60 -2.42 -7.55
C VAL A 297 4.25 -1.07 -7.87
N GLY A 298 5.54 -0.90 -7.58
CA GLY A 298 6.27 0.32 -7.94
C GLY A 298 6.35 0.53 -9.45
N GLY A 299 6.52 -0.54 -10.23
CA GLY A 299 6.41 -0.50 -11.69
C GLY A 299 5.04 -0.06 -12.17
N LYS A 300 3.95 -0.57 -11.56
CA LYS A 300 2.57 -0.18 -11.88
C LYS A 300 2.25 1.27 -11.49
N VAL A 301 2.80 1.77 -10.38
CA VAL A 301 2.74 3.20 -10.03
C VAL A 301 3.43 4.01 -11.13
N ALA A 302 4.71 3.75 -11.42
CA ALA A 302 5.50 4.49 -12.39
C ALA A 302 4.91 4.46 -13.82
N GLU A 303 4.32 3.34 -14.23
CA GLU A 303 3.58 3.21 -15.51
C GLU A 303 2.41 4.19 -15.57
N LEU A 304 1.58 4.23 -14.51
CA LEU A 304 0.41 5.09 -14.44
C LEU A 304 0.79 6.57 -14.36
N GLU A 305 1.76 6.92 -13.50
CA GLU A 305 2.28 8.28 -13.41
C GLU A 305 2.94 8.76 -14.70
N GLY A 306 3.68 7.88 -15.38
CA GLY A 306 4.30 8.16 -16.66
C GLY A 306 3.27 8.43 -17.76
N ALA A 307 2.19 7.64 -17.82
CA ALA A 307 1.10 7.84 -18.76
C ALA A 307 0.40 9.20 -18.54
N TYR A 308 0.06 9.54 -17.29
CA TYR A 308 -0.52 10.84 -16.97
C TYR A 308 0.41 12.01 -17.29
N ARG A 309 1.69 11.93 -16.91
CA ARG A 309 2.70 12.96 -17.21
C ARG A 309 2.87 13.17 -18.71
N ALA A 310 2.81 12.11 -19.52
CA ALA A 310 2.89 12.21 -20.98
C ALA A 310 1.67 12.93 -21.58
N VAL A 311 0.45 12.54 -21.20
CA VAL A 311 -0.80 13.17 -21.68
C VAL A 311 -0.86 14.63 -21.27
N VAL A 312 -0.61 14.93 -19.99
CA VAL A 312 -0.64 16.29 -19.44
C VAL A 312 0.38 17.21 -20.10
N ARG A 313 1.61 16.73 -20.32
CA ARG A 313 2.61 17.54 -21.03
C ARG A 313 2.20 17.83 -22.47
N GLU A 314 1.60 16.86 -23.16
CA GLU A 314 1.16 17.08 -24.55
C GLU A 314 -0.04 18.04 -24.64
N TRP A 315 -0.94 18.03 -23.64
CA TRP A 315 -2.01 19.04 -23.54
C TRP A 315 -1.44 20.44 -23.27
N GLY A 316 -0.51 20.59 -22.33
CA GLY A 316 0.16 21.87 -22.07
C GLY A 316 0.82 22.45 -23.32
N ARG A 317 1.53 21.61 -24.09
CA ARG A 317 2.15 21.99 -25.37
C ARG A 317 1.14 22.42 -26.44
N SER A 318 0.03 21.69 -26.56
CA SER A 318 -1.04 22.01 -27.51
C SER A 318 -1.61 23.40 -27.22
N ILE A 319 -1.83 23.71 -25.95
CA ILE A 319 -2.37 25.00 -25.48
C ILE A 319 -1.36 26.13 -25.70
N GLU A 320 -0.09 25.95 -25.33
CA GLU A 320 0.98 26.91 -25.64
C GLU A 320 1.11 27.15 -27.15
N SER A 321 0.92 26.14 -28.01
CA SER A 321 1.04 26.31 -29.46
C SER A 321 -0.07 27.19 -30.10
N ALA A 322 -1.16 27.43 -29.36
CA ALA A 322 -2.26 28.32 -29.76
C ALA A 322 -2.10 29.74 -29.22
N ASP A 323 -1.11 29.99 -28.35
CA ASP A 323 -0.66 31.30 -27.88
C ASP A 323 0.63 31.67 -28.65
N ALA A 324 0.95 32.97 -28.77
CA ALA A 324 2.20 33.42 -29.40
C ALA A 324 3.43 33.19 -28.51
N SER A 325 3.26 32.54 -27.35
CA SER A 325 4.30 32.14 -26.42
C SER A 325 5.00 30.84 -26.88
N THR A 326 6.31 30.91 -27.06
CA THR A 326 7.11 29.75 -27.50
C THR A 326 7.21 28.66 -26.43
N PHE A 327 6.43 27.56 -26.53
CA PHE A 327 6.68 26.14 -26.11
C PHE A 327 7.42 25.80 -24.78
N THR A 328 7.70 26.79 -23.94
CA THR A 328 8.76 26.72 -22.94
C THR A 328 8.38 27.36 -21.62
N HIS A 329 7.18 27.95 -21.53
CA HIS A 329 6.71 28.60 -20.32
C HIS A 329 6.21 27.55 -19.33
N CYS A 330 5.23 26.72 -19.70
CA CYS A 330 4.72 25.64 -18.85
C CYS A 330 5.82 24.67 -18.39
N GLU A 331 6.79 24.34 -19.24
CA GLU A 331 7.95 23.49 -18.87
C GLU A 331 8.91 24.23 -17.91
N ARG A 332 9.13 25.55 -18.05
CA ARG A 332 9.93 26.34 -17.08
C ARG A 332 9.21 26.51 -15.74
N VAL A 333 7.90 26.78 -15.77
CA VAL A 333 7.06 26.92 -14.57
C VAL A 333 7.01 25.58 -13.84
N ALA A 334 6.69 24.48 -14.51
CA ALA A 334 6.62 23.15 -13.90
C ALA A 334 7.97 22.72 -13.28
N ARG A 335 9.08 22.94 -13.99
CA ARG A 335 10.42 22.62 -13.45
C ARG A 335 10.79 23.46 -12.22
N SER A 336 10.47 24.76 -12.25
CA SER A 336 10.81 25.68 -11.16
C SER A 336 9.89 25.45 -9.95
N ALA A 337 8.59 25.22 -10.16
CA ALA A 337 7.62 24.88 -9.13
C ALA A 337 7.99 23.59 -8.37
N VAL A 338 8.50 22.57 -9.08
CA VAL A 338 9.04 21.34 -8.44
C VAL A 338 10.31 21.63 -7.63
N ALA A 339 11.17 22.57 -8.08
CA ALA A 339 12.34 22.98 -7.29
C ALA A 339 11.91 23.67 -5.97
N VAL A 340 10.90 24.53 -6.01
CA VAL A 340 10.31 25.14 -4.79
C VAL A 340 9.66 24.08 -3.90
N ALA A 341 8.93 23.11 -4.47
CA ALA A 341 8.34 22.01 -3.72
C ALA A 341 9.37 21.17 -2.93
N ARG A 342 10.54 20.94 -3.54
CA ARG A 342 11.67 20.24 -2.91
C ARG A 342 12.29 21.02 -1.77
N GLU A 343 12.52 22.32 -1.98
CA GLU A 343 13.03 23.21 -0.93
C GLU A 343 12.08 23.28 0.28
N LEU A 344 10.76 23.17 0.03
CA LEU A 344 9.73 23.09 1.05
C LEU A 344 9.59 21.73 1.75
N GLY A 345 10.38 20.72 1.34
CA GLY A 345 10.36 19.37 1.89
C GLY A 345 9.08 18.59 1.60
N LEU A 346 8.42 18.86 0.48
CA LEU A 346 7.19 18.15 0.08
C LEU A 346 7.51 16.73 -0.45
N ASP A 347 6.53 15.83 -0.40
CA ASP A 347 6.70 14.43 -0.83
C ASP A 347 6.49 14.23 -2.34
N ASP A 348 6.83 13.05 -2.85
CA ASP A 348 6.73 12.70 -4.28
C ASP A 348 5.30 12.88 -4.85
N GLN A 349 4.27 12.70 -4.01
CA GLN A 349 2.87 12.88 -4.40
C GLN A 349 2.53 14.37 -4.57
N ALA A 350 2.99 15.22 -3.65
CA ALA A 350 2.87 16.67 -3.74
C ALA A 350 3.71 17.25 -4.89
N GLU A 351 4.96 16.79 -5.09
CA GLU A 351 5.77 17.13 -6.26
C GLU A 351 5.05 16.79 -7.57
N THR A 352 4.45 15.60 -7.67
CA THR A 352 3.72 15.19 -8.88
C THR A 352 2.45 16.01 -9.09
N THR A 353 1.73 16.33 -8.01
CA THR A 353 0.55 17.23 -8.05
C THR A 353 0.94 18.61 -8.59
N ILE A 354 2.04 19.19 -8.07
CA ILE A 354 2.54 20.51 -8.48
C ILE A 354 3.05 20.48 -9.93
N LEU A 355 3.80 19.45 -10.33
CA LEU A 355 4.29 19.28 -11.70
C LEU A 355 3.14 19.25 -12.71
N LEU A 356 2.14 18.39 -12.48
CA LEU A 356 1.00 18.21 -13.38
C LEU A 356 0.07 19.44 -13.37
N GLY A 357 -0.15 20.04 -12.21
CA GLY A 357 -0.91 21.28 -12.08
C GLY A 357 -0.25 22.45 -12.81
N ALA A 358 1.08 22.58 -12.74
CA ALA A 358 1.82 23.59 -13.48
C ALA A 358 1.75 23.42 -15.01
N TYR A 359 1.69 22.19 -15.53
CA TYR A 359 1.45 21.97 -16.97
C TYR A 359 0.03 22.34 -17.43
N LEU A 360 -0.95 22.36 -16.53
CA LEU A 360 -2.37 22.60 -16.83
C LEU A 360 -2.91 23.92 -16.25
N HIS A 361 -2.11 24.73 -15.56
CA HIS A 361 -2.60 25.92 -14.85
C HIS A 361 -3.38 26.86 -15.79
N ASP A 362 -2.82 27.03 -16.98
CA ASP A 362 -3.34 27.84 -18.08
C ASP A 362 -4.34 27.13 -19.02
N VAL A 363 -4.77 25.90 -18.72
CA VAL A 363 -5.56 25.04 -19.65
C VAL A 363 -6.83 25.73 -20.16
N GLY A 364 -7.42 26.64 -19.38
CA GLY A 364 -8.59 27.42 -19.77
C GLY A 364 -8.35 28.51 -20.82
N LYS A 365 -7.09 28.87 -21.12
CA LYS A 365 -6.77 29.85 -22.19
C LYS A 365 -7.28 29.42 -23.56
N VAL A 366 -7.51 28.13 -23.78
CA VAL A 366 -8.16 27.59 -25.00
C VAL A 366 -9.58 28.14 -25.24
N ARG A 367 -10.26 28.68 -24.22
CA ARG A 367 -11.55 29.36 -24.35
C ARG A 367 -11.46 30.90 -24.45
N VAL A 368 -10.28 31.48 -24.22
CA VAL A 368 -10.08 32.93 -24.40
C VAL A 368 -10.09 33.23 -25.91
N PRO A 369 -10.84 34.26 -26.37
CA PRO A 369 -10.86 34.63 -27.78
C PRO A 369 -9.45 34.90 -28.34
N HIS A 370 -9.16 34.34 -29.52
CA HIS A 370 -7.84 34.45 -30.16
C HIS A 370 -7.38 35.91 -30.35
N GLU A 371 -8.31 36.82 -30.64
CA GLU A 371 -8.07 38.27 -30.76
C GLU A 371 -7.60 38.92 -29.45
N LEU A 372 -7.98 38.39 -28.28
CA LEU A 372 -7.54 38.88 -26.97
C LEU A 372 -6.18 38.29 -26.58
N LEU A 373 -5.93 37.02 -26.87
CA LEU A 373 -4.63 36.38 -26.66
C LEU A 373 -3.52 37.09 -27.46
N HIS A 374 -3.84 37.54 -28.68
CA HIS A 374 -2.87 38.13 -29.61
C HIS A 374 -2.97 39.67 -29.72
N LYS A 375 -3.69 40.34 -28.80
CA LYS A 375 -3.95 41.77 -28.92
C LYS A 375 -2.66 42.60 -28.83
N PRO A 376 -2.34 43.46 -29.81
CA PRO A 376 -1.22 44.38 -29.70
C PRO A 376 -1.56 45.53 -28.74
N GLY A 377 -0.79 45.66 -27.65
CA GLY A 377 -0.96 46.70 -26.64
C GLY A 377 -1.77 46.22 -25.41
N PRO A 378 -2.10 47.13 -24.48
CA PRO A 378 -2.78 46.76 -23.24
C PRO A 378 -4.23 46.33 -23.47
N LEU A 379 -4.67 45.33 -22.70
CA LEU A 379 -6.09 44.96 -22.57
C LEU A 379 -6.85 46.08 -21.82
N SER A 380 -8.10 46.33 -22.23
CA SER A 380 -9.05 47.16 -21.48
C SER A 380 -9.65 46.39 -20.30
N ALA A 381 -10.31 47.07 -19.37
CA ALA A 381 -10.88 46.45 -18.17
C ALA A 381 -11.80 45.25 -18.48
N ALA A 382 -12.71 45.38 -19.45
CA ALA A 382 -13.60 44.29 -19.86
C ALA A 382 -12.86 43.12 -20.53
N GLU A 383 -11.74 43.38 -21.22
CA GLU A 383 -10.91 42.32 -21.81
C GLU A 383 -10.05 41.61 -20.76
N ILE A 384 -9.65 42.34 -19.70
CA ILE A 384 -9.01 41.75 -18.51
C ILE A 384 -9.99 40.83 -17.79
N GLU A 385 -11.24 41.23 -17.57
CA GLU A 385 -12.28 40.36 -16.96
C GLU A 385 -12.46 39.05 -17.74
N VAL A 386 -12.49 39.10 -19.08
CA VAL A 386 -12.54 37.90 -19.93
C VAL A 386 -11.27 37.06 -19.78
N MET A 387 -10.08 37.67 -19.81
CA MET A 387 -8.80 36.97 -19.62
C MET A 387 -8.73 36.28 -18.25
N GLN A 388 -9.20 36.95 -17.18
CA GLN A 388 -9.23 36.45 -15.81
C GLN A 388 -10.24 35.31 -15.59
N THR A 389 -11.07 34.98 -16.58
CA THR A 389 -12.01 33.85 -16.50
C THR A 389 -11.33 32.50 -16.81
N HIS A 390 -10.12 32.49 -17.38
CA HIS A 390 -9.45 31.24 -17.77
C HIS A 390 -9.20 30.23 -16.62
N PRO A 391 -8.94 30.59 -15.33
CA PRO A 391 -8.80 29.60 -14.26
C PRO A 391 -10.11 28.84 -14.00
N VAL A 392 -11.25 29.53 -14.12
CA VAL A 392 -12.59 28.96 -13.99
C VAL A 392 -12.88 28.02 -15.16
N TRP A 393 -12.64 28.49 -16.39
CA TRP A 393 -12.78 27.65 -17.58
C TRP A 393 -11.85 26.44 -17.59
N GLY A 394 -10.66 26.56 -17.00
CA GLY A 394 -9.72 25.44 -16.87
C GLY A 394 -10.28 24.32 -15.99
N VAL A 395 -10.88 24.66 -14.85
CA VAL A 395 -11.60 23.70 -14.00
C VAL A 395 -12.82 23.11 -14.72
N GLU A 396 -13.59 23.92 -15.46
CA GLU A 396 -14.75 23.44 -16.21
C GLU A 396 -14.38 22.48 -17.36
N LEU A 397 -13.30 22.76 -18.11
CA LEU A 397 -12.80 21.88 -19.16
C LEU A 397 -12.36 20.51 -18.62
N LEU A 398 -11.90 20.48 -17.38
CA LEU A 398 -11.45 19.28 -16.68
C LEU A 398 -12.50 18.75 -15.70
N ALA A 399 -13.76 19.19 -15.79
CA ALA A 399 -14.82 18.75 -14.90
C ALA A 399 -14.95 17.22 -14.90
N ASP A 400 -15.06 16.63 -16.11
CA ASP A 400 -15.24 15.20 -16.36
C ASP A 400 -13.93 14.41 -16.45
N VAL A 401 -12.77 15.04 -16.21
CA VAL A 401 -11.45 14.38 -16.25
C VAL A 401 -11.00 14.04 -14.83
N GLU A 402 -10.93 12.75 -14.52
CA GLU A 402 -10.39 12.25 -13.25
C GLU A 402 -8.86 12.12 -13.31
N PHE A 403 -8.19 12.91 -12.46
CA PHE A 403 -6.76 12.82 -12.21
C PHE A 403 -6.50 12.14 -10.86
N PRO A 404 -5.46 11.28 -10.75
CA PRO A 404 -5.06 10.71 -9.47
C PRO A 404 -4.59 11.72 -8.41
N TRP A 405 -4.35 12.97 -8.81
CA TRP A 405 -3.91 14.09 -7.98
C TRP A 405 -4.92 15.23 -8.05
N ASP A 406 -5.03 16.00 -6.97
CA ASP A 406 -5.95 17.13 -6.93
C ASP A 406 -5.34 18.36 -7.64
N LEU A 407 -5.44 18.36 -8.97
CA LEU A 407 -4.88 19.42 -9.83
C LEU A 407 -5.78 20.66 -9.90
N LYS A 408 -7.09 20.48 -9.71
CA LYS A 408 -8.11 21.54 -9.90
C LYS A 408 -7.87 22.78 -9.03
N PRO A 409 -7.43 22.69 -7.76
CA PRO A 409 -7.05 23.85 -6.95
C PRO A 409 -5.91 24.69 -7.54
N ILE A 410 -4.89 24.06 -8.13
CA ILE A 410 -3.78 24.78 -8.77
C ILE A 410 -4.31 25.56 -9.98
N ILE A 411 -5.09 24.88 -10.82
CA ILE A 411 -5.67 25.47 -12.04
C ILE A 411 -6.62 26.63 -11.68
N ARG A 412 -7.41 26.50 -10.61
CA ARG A 412 -8.34 27.54 -10.17
C ARG A 412 -7.66 28.75 -9.55
N TRP A 413 -6.62 28.54 -8.72
CA TRP A 413 -6.16 29.53 -7.75
C TRP A 413 -4.69 29.95 -7.87
N HIS A 414 -3.96 29.56 -8.93
CA HIS A 414 -2.58 30.02 -9.15
C HIS A 414 -2.46 31.55 -9.33
N HIS A 415 -3.56 32.26 -9.59
CA HIS A 415 -3.61 33.73 -9.63
C HIS A 415 -4.18 34.38 -8.36
N GLU A 416 -4.47 33.60 -7.32
CA GLU A 416 -4.80 34.14 -6.00
C GLU A 416 -3.55 34.73 -5.32
N ARG A 417 -3.76 35.67 -4.40
CA ARG A 417 -2.69 36.42 -3.73
C ARG A 417 -3.01 36.53 -2.26
N CYS A 418 -2.02 36.31 -1.39
CA CYS A 418 -2.22 36.27 0.05
C CYS A 418 -2.77 37.57 0.68
N ASP A 419 -2.82 38.69 -0.07
CA ASP A 419 -3.44 39.96 0.33
C ASP A 419 -4.87 40.18 -0.20
N GLY A 420 -5.51 39.15 -0.76
CA GLY A 420 -6.89 39.20 -1.26
C GLY A 420 -7.06 39.95 -2.59
N THR A 421 -5.97 40.43 -3.21
CA THR A 421 -6.01 41.15 -4.50
C THR A 421 -6.00 40.22 -5.73
N GLY A 422 -6.05 38.91 -5.51
CA GLY A 422 -6.05 37.87 -6.54
C GLY A 422 -7.39 37.63 -7.22
N TYR A 423 -7.45 36.58 -8.03
CA TYR A 423 -8.64 36.11 -8.73
C TYR A 423 -8.55 34.59 -8.97
N PRO A 424 -9.67 33.86 -9.18
CA PRO A 424 -11.05 34.33 -9.38
C PRO A 424 -11.89 34.57 -8.11
N ASP A 425 -11.55 33.95 -6.98
CA ASP A 425 -12.38 33.88 -5.77
C ASP A 425 -11.95 34.87 -4.66
N ARG A 426 -10.74 35.45 -4.77
CA ARG A 426 -10.15 36.40 -3.80
C ARG A 426 -9.86 35.79 -2.43
N LEU A 427 -9.20 34.64 -2.45
CA LEU A 427 -8.77 33.93 -1.25
C LEU A 427 -7.63 34.69 -0.53
N GLU A 428 -7.60 34.66 0.80
CA GLU A 428 -6.59 35.35 1.61
C GLU A 428 -5.65 34.36 2.33
N GLY A 429 -4.37 34.72 2.47
CA GLY A 429 -3.37 33.96 3.25
C GLY A 429 -3.36 32.45 3.01
N ASP A 430 -3.70 31.69 4.06
CA ASP A 430 -3.69 30.22 4.10
C ASP A 430 -4.93 29.57 3.45
N GLU A 431 -5.93 30.34 3.01
CA GLU A 431 -7.05 29.83 2.20
C GLU A 431 -6.57 29.38 0.81
N ILE A 432 -5.50 29.99 0.30
CA ILE A 432 -4.87 29.62 -0.97
C ILE A 432 -4.04 28.35 -0.75
N PRO A 433 -4.34 27.22 -1.42
CA PRO A 433 -3.57 25.99 -1.24
C PRO A 433 -2.10 26.18 -1.57
N LEU A 434 -1.22 25.58 -0.77
CA LEU A 434 0.23 25.71 -0.90
C LEU A 434 0.74 25.41 -2.32
N SER A 435 0.16 24.42 -2.99
CA SER A 435 0.48 24.08 -4.38
C SER A 435 0.11 25.17 -5.39
N ALA A 436 -1.00 25.87 -5.18
CA ALA A 436 -1.40 27.02 -6.00
C ALA A 436 -0.47 28.23 -5.75
N GLN A 437 -0.10 28.51 -4.50
CA GLN A 437 0.89 29.55 -4.18
C GLN A 437 2.26 29.30 -4.86
N ILE A 438 2.73 28.04 -4.84
CA ILE A 438 3.99 27.63 -5.47
C ILE A 438 3.97 27.82 -6.98
N VAL A 439 2.86 27.49 -7.66
CA VAL A 439 2.75 27.71 -9.11
C VAL A 439 2.60 29.19 -9.44
N GLY A 440 1.78 29.94 -8.67
CA GLY A 440 1.52 31.36 -8.89
C GLY A 440 2.74 32.27 -8.76
N ILE A 441 3.59 32.05 -7.76
CA ILE A 441 4.83 32.83 -7.60
C ILE A 441 5.81 32.59 -8.76
N VAL A 442 5.88 31.34 -9.23
CA VAL A 442 6.77 30.91 -10.32
C VAL A 442 6.27 31.41 -11.67
N ASP A 443 4.97 31.29 -11.96
CA ASP A 443 4.33 31.86 -13.16
C ASP A 443 4.56 33.37 -13.24
N THR A 444 4.22 34.10 -12.16
CA THR A 444 4.41 35.56 -12.09
C THR A 444 5.87 35.94 -12.41
N TYR A 445 6.84 35.21 -11.87
CA TYR A 445 8.25 35.45 -12.13
C TYR A 445 8.68 35.11 -13.57
N ASP A 446 8.21 33.99 -14.13
CA ASP A 446 8.50 33.60 -15.52
C ASP A 446 7.92 34.63 -16.51
N LEU A 447 6.69 35.11 -16.27
CA LEU A 447 6.03 36.13 -17.08
C LEU A 447 6.77 37.48 -17.05
N LEU A 448 7.36 37.86 -15.91
CA LEU A 448 8.16 39.09 -15.77
C LEU A 448 9.58 38.97 -16.37
N THR A 449 10.17 37.77 -16.39
CA THR A 449 11.56 37.54 -16.81
C THR A 449 11.71 36.96 -18.23
N ARG A 450 10.61 36.58 -18.90
CA ARG A 450 10.63 36.11 -20.29
C ARG A 450 11.19 37.18 -21.25
N GLN A 451 11.93 36.74 -22.25
CA GLN A 451 12.35 37.61 -23.35
C GLN A 451 11.18 37.86 -24.30
N THR A 452 10.75 39.12 -24.43
CA THR A 452 9.79 39.55 -25.45
C THR A 452 10.53 40.04 -26.70
N SER A 453 9.88 39.94 -27.87
CA SER A 453 10.47 40.27 -29.17
C SER A 453 10.79 41.76 -29.37
N ASP A 454 10.34 42.64 -28.47
CA ASP A 454 10.63 44.07 -28.39
C ASP A 454 11.76 44.42 -27.37
N GLY A 455 12.39 43.42 -26.74
CA GLY A 455 13.61 43.58 -25.95
C GLY A 455 13.43 44.20 -24.56
N ARG A 456 12.20 44.30 -24.05
CA ARG A 456 11.88 44.85 -22.72
C ARG A 456 11.95 43.76 -21.64
N ASN A 457 13.16 43.38 -21.27
CA ASN A 457 13.39 42.37 -20.23
C ASN A 457 13.47 43.03 -18.85
N CYS A 458 12.75 42.50 -17.85
CA CYS A 458 13.14 42.74 -16.46
C CYS A 458 14.33 41.83 -16.13
N THR A 459 15.37 42.39 -15.52
CA THR A 459 16.37 41.56 -14.82
C THR A 459 15.70 40.80 -13.67
N PRO A 460 16.25 39.67 -13.20
CA PRO A 460 15.73 38.96 -12.03
C PRO A 460 15.50 39.86 -10.80
N ALA A 461 16.40 40.83 -10.55
CA ALA A 461 16.23 41.82 -9.48
C ALA A 461 14.99 42.71 -9.71
N GLN A 462 14.80 43.24 -10.92
CA GLN A 462 13.64 44.08 -11.25
C GLN A 462 12.31 43.31 -11.26
N ALA A 463 12.33 42.01 -11.54
CA ALA A 463 11.15 41.16 -11.40
C ALA A 463 10.78 40.98 -9.92
N LEU A 464 11.77 40.71 -9.07
CA LEU A 464 11.58 40.60 -7.61
C LEU A 464 11.11 41.93 -6.98
N GLU A 465 11.58 43.08 -7.46
CA GLU A 465 11.11 44.41 -7.02
C GLU A 465 9.63 44.67 -7.39
N GLN A 466 9.15 44.11 -8.51
CA GLN A 466 7.75 44.24 -8.96
C GLN A 466 6.80 43.23 -8.28
N MET A 467 7.33 42.11 -7.79
CA MET A 467 6.56 41.10 -7.05
C MET A 467 6.34 41.57 -5.61
N SER A 468 5.17 42.16 -5.33
CA SER A 468 4.81 42.58 -3.97
C SER A 468 4.96 41.43 -2.98
N ARG A 469 5.77 41.64 -1.93
CA ARG A 469 6.02 40.62 -0.90
C ARG A 469 4.76 40.20 -0.13
N ARG A 470 3.68 40.99 -0.21
CA ARG A 470 2.37 40.70 0.40
C ARG A 470 1.52 39.70 -0.40
N TRP A 471 1.86 39.43 -1.66
CA TRP A 471 1.12 38.48 -2.50
C TRP A 471 1.42 37.02 -2.14
N TRP A 472 2.51 36.76 -1.41
CA TRP A 472 3.04 35.42 -1.18
C TRP A 472 3.28 35.19 0.31
N SER A 473 2.98 33.97 0.79
CA SER A 473 3.36 33.57 2.15
C SER A 473 4.88 33.54 2.32
N ASP A 474 5.34 33.81 3.54
CA ASP A 474 6.78 33.90 3.85
C ASP A 474 7.52 32.63 3.46
N ARG A 475 6.96 31.48 3.84
CA ARG A 475 7.45 30.14 3.55
C ARG A 475 7.63 29.89 2.04
N VAL A 476 6.65 30.28 1.22
CA VAL A 476 6.72 30.08 -0.24
C VAL A 476 7.73 31.02 -0.89
N PHE A 477 7.76 32.29 -0.46
CA PHE A 477 8.69 33.28 -1.00
C PHE A 477 10.15 32.91 -0.71
N GLU A 478 10.47 32.51 0.52
CA GLU A 478 11.82 32.10 0.92
C GLU A 478 12.30 30.87 0.14
N ALA A 479 11.48 29.84 0.04
CA ALA A 479 11.78 28.64 -0.75
C ALA A 479 11.93 28.94 -2.25
N PHE A 480 11.14 29.88 -2.79
CA PHE A 480 11.28 30.34 -4.17
C PHE A 480 12.64 31.02 -4.42
N ILE A 481 13.08 31.92 -3.54
CA ILE A 481 14.39 32.59 -3.68
C ILE A 481 15.56 31.59 -3.59
N ALA A 482 15.45 30.57 -2.73
CA ALA A 482 16.47 29.53 -2.60
C ALA A 482 16.51 28.57 -3.82
N ALA A 483 15.35 28.14 -4.31
CA ALA A 483 15.24 27.18 -5.41
C ALA A 483 15.43 27.79 -6.82
N VAL A 484 15.07 29.06 -7.00
CA VAL A 484 15.15 29.78 -8.28
C VAL A 484 16.07 31.01 -8.12
N PRO A 485 17.37 30.80 -7.89
CA PRO A 485 18.28 31.90 -7.58
C PRO A 485 18.37 32.89 -8.76
N PRO A 486 18.24 34.21 -8.52
CA PRO A 486 18.39 35.22 -9.55
C PRO A 486 19.81 35.17 -10.10
N ARG A 487 19.96 34.75 -11.35
CA ARG A 487 21.26 34.79 -12.05
C ARG A 487 21.59 36.25 -12.39
N GLY A 488 22.69 36.74 -11.81
CA GLY A 488 23.21 38.10 -12.06
C GLY A 488 23.85 38.27 -13.44
#